data_AF-A0A925R337-F1
#
_entry.id   AF-A0A925R337-F1
#
_cell.length_a   1.000
_cell.length_b   1.000
_cell.length_c   1.000
_cell.angle_alpha   90.00
_cell.angle_beta   90.00
_cell.angle_gamma   90.00
#
_symmetry.space_group_name_H-M   'P 1'
#
loop_
_entity.id
_entity.type
_entity.pdbx_description
1 polymer ?
#
loop_
_entity_poly.entity_id
_entity_poly.type
_entity_poly.pdbx_seq_one_letter_code
_entity_poly.pdbx_strand_id
1 'polypeptide(L)'
;MNTLKPSSGRPIVTAFAIWFAHFMVIWAAGEIWPHQWTANALAWGATALALLVVGLHYVRLKAQHADGELPGWSYRFARGAIAIATAAVVFSALPSFVFLP
;
A
#
# COMPACT_ATOMS: atom_id res chain seq x y z
N MET A 1 36.26 0.48 -10.09
CA MET A 1 34.96 1.17 -10.35
C MET A 1 33.86 0.18 -10.02
N ASN A 2 33.12 0.40 -8.93
CA ASN A 2 32.01 -0.48 -8.54
C ASN A 2 30.79 -0.16 -9.41
N THR A 3 30.45 -1.06 -10.32
CA THR A 3 29.23 -0.98 -11.14
C THR A 3 28.01 -1.13 -10.25
N LEU A 4 27.40 0.00 -9.88
CA LEU A 4 26.09 0.03 -9.22
C LEU A 4 25.06 -0.55 -10.18
N LYS A 5 24.65 -1.80 -9.95
CA LYS A 5 23.56 -2.45 -10.69
C LYS A 5 22.31 -1.57 -10.53
N PRO A 6 21.66 -1.13 -11.63
CA PRO A 6 20.52 -0.22 -11.55
C PRO A 6 19.43 -0.87 -10.71
N SER A 7 19.07 -0.19 -9.63
CA SER A 7 18.01 -0.59 -8.73
C SER A 7 16.72 -0.70 -9.55
N SER A 8 16.18 -1.91 -9.70
CA SER A 8 14.90 -2.12 -10.37
C SER A 8 13.83 -1.33 -9.61
N GLY A 9 13.30 -0.26 -10.20
CA GLY A 9 12.28 0.59 -9.59
C GLY A 9 10.90 -0.09 -9.47
N ARG A 10 10.73 -1.30 -9.99
CA ARG A 10 9.47 -2.07 -9.97
C ARG A 10 8.83 -2.21 -8.58
N PRO A 11 9.55 -2.49 -7.49
CA PRO A 11 8.94 -2.63 -6.16
C PRO A 11 8.30 -1.32 -5.68
N ILE A 12 8.94 -0.19 -5.99
CA ILE A 12 8.47 1.14 -5.61
C ILE A 12 7.18 1.47 -6.37
N VAL A 13 7.19 1.29 -7.68
CA VAL A 13 6.01 1.52 -8.53
C VAL A 13 4.84 0.63 -8.08
N THR A 14 5.13 -0.60 -7.67
CA THR A 14 4.09 -1.52 -7.18
C THR A 14 3.47 -1.01 -5.87
N ALA A 15 4.26 -0.58 -4.90
CA ALA A 15 3.75 -0.03 -3.64
C ALA A 15 2.89 1.23 -3.85
N PHE A 16 3.34 2.16 -4.70
CA PHE A 16 2.57 3.36 -5.03
C PHE A 16 1.31 3.05 -5.82
N ALA A 17 1.34 2.08 -6.74
CA ALA A 17 0.16 1.64 -7.46
C ALA A 17 -0.91 1.04 -6.52
N ILE A 18 -0.49 0.26 -5.52
CA ILE A 18 -1.40 -0.30 -4.51
C ILE A 18 -2.06 0.82 -3.71
N TRP A 19 -1.27 1.79 -3.24
CA TRP A 19 -1.81 2.96 -2.53
C TRP A 19 -2.78 3.77 -3.39
N PHE A 20 -2.40 4.06 -4.64
CA PHE A 20 -3.23 4.85 -5.55
C PHE A 20 -4.56 4.16 -5.87
N ALA A 21 -4.53 2.85 -6.14
CA ALA A 21 -5.75 2.08 -6.38
C ALA A 21 -6.67 2.09 -5.15
N HIS A 22 -6.12 1.93 -3.95
CA HIS A 22 -6.88 2.01 -2.70
C HIS A 22 -7.50 3.40 -2.50
N PHE A 23 -6.73 4.47 -2.72
CA PHE A 23 -7.22 5.83 -2.62
C PHE A 23 -8.38 6.10 -3.57
N MET A 24 -8.27 5.67 -4.83
CA MET A 24 -9.33 5.87 -5.83
C MET A 24 -10.62 5.13 -5.45
N VAL A 25 -10.52 3.95 -4.83
CA VAL A 25 -11.69 3.19 -4.37
C VAL A 25 -12.40 3.89 -3.21
N ILE A 26 -11.65 4.39 -2.22
CA ILE A 26 -12.24 5.14 -1.10
C ILE A 26 -12.87 6.46 -1.59
N TRP A 27 -12.16 7.19 -2.45
CA TRP A 27 -12.64 8.45 -3.00
C TRP A 27 -13.94 8.25 -3.80
N ALA A 28 -13.98 7.26 -4.71
CA ALA A 28 -15.18 6.96 -5.49
C ALA A 28 -16.36 6.48 -4.62
N ALA A 29 -16.09 5.70 -3.57
CA ALA A 29 -17.13 5.26 -2.64
C ALA A 29 -17.78 6.44 -1.89
N GLY A 30 -16.99 7.44 -1.51
CA GLY A 30 -17.49 8.66 -0.86
C GLY A 30 -18.27 9.58 -1.80
N GLU A 31 -17.92 9.62 -3.08
CA GLU A 31 -18.61 10.44 -4.09
C GLU A 31 -19.95 9.80 -4.53
N ILE A 32 -20.00 8.48 -4.68
CA ILE A 32 -21.15 7.78 -5.28
C ILE A 32 -22.24 7.47 -4.24
N TRP A 33 -21.89 7.18 -2.98
CA TRP A 33 -22.87 6.81 -1.96
C TRP A 33 -23.10 7.92 -0.92
N PRO A 34 -24.28 8.57 -0.92
CA PRO A 34 -24.64 9.54 0.13
C PRO A 34 -24.93 8.87 1.49
N HIS A 35 -25.08 7.54 1.54
CA HIS A 35 -25.26 6.78 2.78
C HIS A 35 -23.92 6.34 3.37
N GLN A 36 -23.54 6.99 4.48
CA GLN A 36 -22.28 6.84 5.22
C GLN A 36 -21.91 5.38 5.52
N TRP A 37 -22.89 4.53 5.86
CA TRP A 37 -22.61 3.15 6.29
C TRP A 37 -22.07 2.24 5.17
N THR A 38 -22.65 2.31 3.97
CA THR A 38 -22.18 1.59 2.79
C THR A 38 -20.80 2.06 2.33
N ALA A 39 -20.56 3.38 2.36
CA ALA A 39 -19.26 3.96 2.05
C ALA A 39 -18.19 3.51 3.08
N ASN A 40 -18.54 3.46 4.37
CA ASN A 40 -17.66 3.00 5.45
C ASN A 40 -17.34 1.51 5.34
N ALA A 41 -18.32 0.65 5.07
CA ALA A 41 -18.09 -0.79 4.87
C ALA A 41 -17.17 -1.07 3.66
N LEU A 42 -17.36 -0.33 2.56
CA LEU A 42 -16.48 -0.38 1.39
C LEU A 42 -15.06 0.10 1.72
N ALA A 43 -14.93 1.20 2.46
CA ALA A 43 -13.64 1.72 2.90
C ALA A 43 -12.91 0.70 3.79
N TRP A 44 -13.60 0.03 4.72
CA TRP A 44 -13.01 -1.02 5.55
C TRP A 44 -12.58 -2.24 4.73
N GLY A 45 -13.43 -2.71 3.82
CA GLY A 45 -13.12 -3.83 2.94
C GLY A 45 -11.92 -3.54 2.04
N ALA A 46 -11.89 -2.36 1.40
CA ALA A 46 -10.78 -1.92 0.57
C ALA A 46 -9.48 -1.76 1.38
N THR A 47 -9.57 -1.24 2.61
CA THR A 47 -8.43 -1.07 3.51
C THR A 47 -7.85 -2.41 3.95
N ALA A 48 -8.70 -3.36 4.36
CA ALA A 48 -8.25 -4.71 4.71
C ALA A 48 -7.56 -5.40 3.52
N LEU A 49 -8.14 -5.27 2.33
CA LEU A 49 -7.56 -5.83 1.10
C LEU A 49 -6.22 -5.17 0.75
N ALA A 50 -6.14 -3.84 0.83
CA ALA A 50 -4.89 -3.11 0.58
C ALA A 50 -3.79 -3.53 1.56
N LEU A 51 -4.09 -3.65 2.85
CA LEU A 51 -3.15 -4.12 3.85
C LEU A 51 -2.70 -5.56 3.58
N LEU A 52 -3.62 -6.43 3.15
CA LEU A 52 -3.30 -7.82 2.79
C LEU A 52 -2.36 -7.89 1.59
N VAL A 53 -2.62 -7.10 0.54
CA VAL A 53 -1.77 -7.01 -0.65
C VAL A 53 -0.39 -6.44 -0.31
N VAL A 54 -0.34 -5.40 0.53
CA VAL A 54 0.93 -4.82 1.03
C VAL A 54 1.71 -5.84 1.86
N GLY A 55 1.03 -6.59 2.73
CA GLY A 55 1.64 -7.67 3.52
C GLY A 55 2.23 -8.78 2.65
N LEU A 56 1.49 -9.24 1.64
CA LEU A 56 1.97 -10.20 0.65
C LEU A 56 3.18 -9.66 -0.12
N HIS A 57 3.16 -8.38 -0.49
CA HIS A 57 4.29 -7.73 -1.16
C HIS A 57 5.52 -7.68 -0.25
N TYR A 58 5.35 -7.38 1.04
CA TYR A 58 6.43 -7.39 2.03
C TYR A 58 7.05 -8.79 2.21
N VAL A 59 6.23 -9.84 2.29
CA VAL A 59 6.72 -11.23 2.40
C VAL A 59 7.51 -11.62 1.15
N ARG A 60 7.00 -11.29 -0.05
CA ARG A 60 7.72 -11.52 -1.31
C ARG A 60 9.04 -10.76 -1.38
N LEU A 61 9.05 -9.50 -0.94
CA LEU A 61 10.26 -8.68 -0.90
C LEU A 61 11.31 -9.26 0.07
N LYS A 62 10.87 -9.79 1.21
CA LYS A 62 11.74 -10.46 2.19
C LYS A 62 12.35 -11.75 1.62
N ALA A 63 11.56 -12.54 0.90
CA ALA A 63 12.04 -13.75 0.21
C ALA A 63 13.10 -13.41 -0.85
N GLN A 64 12.82 -12.45 -1.73
CA GLN A 64 13.78 -12.01 -2.77
C GLN A 64 15.09 -11.46 -2.20
N HIS A 65 15.04 -10.82 -1.02
CA HIS A 65 16.27 -10.37 -0.36
C HIS A 65 17.05 -11.53 0.28
N ALA A 66 16.35 -12.52 0.86
CA ALA A 66 16.97 -13.72 1.43
C ALA A 66 17.66 -14.58 0.36
N ASP A 67 17.07 -14.64 -0.84
CA ASP A 67 17.62 -15.35 -2.00
C ASP A 67 18.78 -14.60 -2.68
N GLY A 68 19.17 -13.42 -2.17
CA GLY A 68 20.25 -12.60 -2.72
C GLY A 68 19.90 -11.86 -4.02
N GLU A 69 18.65 -11.98 -4.49
CA GLU A 69 18.19 -11.35 -5.73
C GLU A 69 17.96 -9.84 -5.59
N LEU A 70 17.82 -9.33 -4.37
CA LEU A 70 17.60 -7.92 -4.09
C LEU A 70 18.78 -7.26 -3.36
N PRO A 71 19.39 -6.19 -3.93
CA PRO A 71 20.38 -5.38 -3.24
C PRO A 71 19.82 -4.79 -1.93
N GLY A 72 20.63 -4.79 -0.86
CA GLY A 72 20.20 -4.32 0.47
C GLY A 72 19.69 -2.87 0.50
N TRP A 73 20.19 -2.00 -0.38
CA TRP A 73 19.67 -0.64 -0.53
C TRP A 73 18.24 -0.62 -1.09
N SER A 74 17.97 -1.39 -2.15
CA SER A 74 16.64 -1.54 -2.75
C SER A 74 15.64 -2.15 -1.76
N TYR A 75 16.09 -3.11 -0.94
CA TYR A 75 15.27 -3.72 0.11
C TYR A 75 14.86 -2.70 1.19
N ARG A 76 15.83 -1.91 1.71
CA ARG A 76 15.55 -0.88 2.72
C ARG A 76 14.63 0.21 2.20
N PHE A 77 14.82 0.63 0.95
CA PHE A 77 13.99 1.66 0.31
C PHE A 77 12.56 1.16 0.06
N ALA A 78 12.40 -0.03 -0.51
CA ALA A 78 11.09 -0.63 -0.75
C ALA A 78 10.32 -0.89 0.57
N ARG A 79 11.03 -1.28 1.64
CA ARG A 79 10.44 -1.41 2.98
C ARG A 79 9.95 -0.06 3.54
N GLY A 80 10.68 1.03 3.28
CA GLY A 80 10.24 2.38 3.62
C GLY A 80 8.98 2.79 2.85
N ALA A 81 8.93 2.52 1.54
CA ALA A 81 7.76 2.79 0.71
C ALA A 81 6.53 2.00 1.18
N ILE A 82 6.70 0.72 1.57
CA ILE A 82 5.65 -0.10 2.17
C ILE A 82 5.13 0.52 3.48
N ALA A 83 6.02 1.03 4.34
CA ALA A 83 5.60 1.66 5.60
C ALA A 83 4.78 2.93 5.35
N ILE A 84 5.19 3.77 4.40
CA ILE A 84 4.45 4.99 4.02
C ILE A 84 3.10 4.63 3.42
N ALA A 85 3.05 3.65 2.51
CA ALA A 85 1.81 3.19 1.90
C ALA A 85 0.83 2.65 2.95
N THR A 86 1.31 1.87 3.91
CA THR A 86 0.49 1.39 5.05
C THR A 86 -0.05 2.54 5.88
N ALA A 87 0.79 3.52 6.25
CA ALA A 87 0.36 4.67 7.02
C ALA A 87 -0.71 5.48 6.27
N ALA A 88 -0.52 5.68 4.96
CA ALA A 88 -1.46 6.40 4.13
C ALA A 88 -2.79 5.65 3.98
N VAL A 89 -2.75 4.33 3.78
CA VAL A 89 -3.96 3.46 3.73
C VAL A 89 -4.78 3.59 5.03
N VAL A 90 -4.11 3.53 6.18
CA VAL A 90 -4.77 3.68 7.49
C VAL A 90 -5.32 5.10 7.68
N PHE A 91 -4.54 6.11 7.30
CA PHE A 91 -4.97 7.51 7.40
C PHE A 91 -6.16 7.84 6.48
N SER A 92 -6.22 7.24 5.29
CA SER A 92 -7.36 7.41 4.38
C SER A 92 -8.64 6.76 4.91
N ALA A 93 -8.53 5.75 5.77
CA ALA A 93 -9.69 5.12 6.42
C ALA A 93 -10.16 5.85 7.68
N LEU A 94 -9.36 6.76 8.26
CA LEU A 94 -9.67 7.46 9.51
C LEU A 94 -11.05 8.13 9.54
N PRO A 95 -11.50 8.84 8.48
CA PRO A 95 -12.82 9.45 8.45
C PRO A 95 -13.95 8.42 8.66
N SER A 96 -13.80 7.19 8.14
CA SER A 96 -14.80 6.13 8.31
C SER A 96 -14.93 5.59 9.74
N PHE A 97 -13.93 5.85 10.59
CA PHE A 97 -13.96 5.51 12.02
C PHE A 97 -14.38 6.69 12.90
N VAL A 98 -14.00 7.91 12.54
CA VAL A 98 -14.31 9.12 13.31
C VAL A 98 -15.74 9.60 13.07
N PHE A 99 -16.25 9.46 11.84
CA PHE A 99 -17.61 9.81 11.45
C PHE A 99 -18.51 8.57 11.38
N LEU A 100 -18.42 7.70 12.39
CA LEU A 100 -19.46 6.70 12.62
C LEU A 100 -20.79 7.44 12.94
N PRO A 101 -21.93 6.99 12.42
CA PRO A 101 -23.24 7.57 12.77
C PRO A 101 -23.56 7.42 14.26
#